data_AF-A0A962VBA8-F1
#
_entry.id   AF-A0A962VBA8-F1
#
_cell.length_a   1.000
_cell.length_b   1.000
_cell.length_c   1.000
_cell.angle_alpha   90.00
_cell.angle_beta   90.00
_cell.angle_gamma   90.00
#
_symmetry.space_group_name_H-M   'P 1'
#
loop_
_entity.id
_entity.type
_entity.pdbx_description
1 polymer ?
#
loop_
_entity_poly.entity_id
_entity_poly.type
_entity_poly.pdbx_seq_one_letter_code
_entity_poly.pdbx_strand_id
1 'polypeptide(L)'
;MKKTGELRKFDEPLESEIQAEVENFRLFIESQEGKELLLHLAEVCARYKGQLPVIEQVLGSVILGRLYGWRVLRLVHGTTTWNKYEKELKISYKDVCEPSTKISRRNIGYRVAEEWGKFWDVVKNRLKVERKTELD
;
A
#
# COMPACT_ATOMS: atom_id res chain seq x y z
N MET A 1 -29.76 -25.40 -0.98
CA MET A 1 -29.53 -24.17 -1.78
C MET A 1 -29.76 -22.96 -0.89
N LYS A 2 -28.69 -22.35 -0.35
CA LYS A 2 -28.81 -21.08 0.40
C LYS A 2 -28.71 -19.92 -0.58
N LYS A 3 -29.65 -19.00 -0.46
CA LYS A 3 -29.90 -17.83 -1.31
C LYS A 3 -28.62 -17.05 -1.56
N THR A 4 -28.40 -16.70 -2.83
CA THR A 4 -27.47 -15.68 -3.31
C THR A 4 -27.76 -14.38 -2.56
N GLY A 5 -27.04 -14.17 -1.46
CA GLY A 5 -27.15 -12.96 -0.66
C GLY A 5 -26.59 -11.81 -1.47
N GLU A 6 -27.39 -10.76 -1.61
CA GLU A 6 -27.01 -9.47 -2.15
C GLU A 6 -25.59 -9.13 -1.70
N LEU A 7 -24.69 -8.93 -2.66
CA LEU A 7 -23.41 -8.28 -2.41
C LEU A 7 -23.75 -6.96 -1.71
N ARG A 8 -23.48 -6.88 -0.39
CA ARG A 8 -23.65 -5.65 0.38
C ARG A 8 -23.06 -4.52 -0.45
N LYS A 9 -23.84 -3.46 -0.70
CA LYS A 9 -23.31 -2.21 -1.23
C LYS A 9 -22.07 -1.90 -0.41
N PHE A 10 -20.92 -1.92 -1.09
CA PHE A 10 -19.64 -1.70 -0.46
C PHE A 10 -19.71 -0.34 0.24
N ASP A 11 -19.19 -0.25 1.47
CA ASP A 11 -18.98 1.05 2.13
C ASP A 11 -17.91 1.79 1.31
N GLU A 12 -18.34 2.41 0.20
CA GLU A 12 -17.52 3.34 -0.55
C GLU A 12 -17.22 4.51 0.40
N PRO A 13 -15.95 4.92 0.50
CA PRO A 13 -15.62 6.08 1.32
C PRO A 13 -16.43 7.26 0.83
N LEU A 14 -16.81 8.10 1.78
CA LEU A 14 -17.50 9.34 1.44
C LEU A 14 -16.58 10.17 0.54
N GLU A 15 -17.17 10.88 -0.43
CA GLU A 15 -16.39 11.78 -1.30
C GLU A 15 -15.53 12.76 -0.48
N SER A 16 -16.04 13.19 0.67
CA SER A 16 -15.31 14.01 1.64
C SER A 16 -14.03 13.35 2.17
N GLU A 17 -14.00 12.03 2.33
CA GLU A 17 -12.80 11.29 2.75
C GLU A 17 -11.77 11.23 1.61
N ILE A 18 -12.21 11.05 0.37
CA ILE A 18 -11.34 11.09 -0.80
C ILE A 18 -10.70 12.48 -0.92
N GLN A 19 -11.50 13.54 -0.86
CA GLN A 19 -10.99 14.90 -0.92
C GLN A 19 -10.04 15.22 0.22
N ALA A 20 -10.32 14.74 1.44
CA ALA A 20 -9.42 14.89 2.57
C ALA A 20 -8.07 14.21 2.33
N GLU A 21 -8.04 13.00 1.77
CA GLU A 21 -6.77 12.32 1.49
C GLU A 21 -5.99 12.94 0.32
N VAL A 22 -6.69 13.48 -0.68
CA VAL A 22 -6.04 14.28 -1.74
C VAL A 22 -5.42 15.54 -1.16
N GLU A 23 -6.11 16.23 -0.26
CA GLU A 23 -5.56 17.41 0.41
C GLU A 23 -4.39 17.05 1.34
N ASN A 24 -4.47 15.96 2.10
CA ASN A 24 -3.34 15.45 2.90
C ASN A 24 -2.12 15.16 2.01
N PHE A 25 -2.34 14.55 0.85
CA PHE A 25 -1.28 14.29 -0.11
C PHE A 25 -0.69 15.58 -0.67
N ARG A 26 -1.52 16.57 -1.00
CA ARG A 26 -1.08 17.90 -1.42
C ARG A 26 -0.21 18.56 -0.37
N LEU A 27 -0.70 18.64 0.87
CA LEU A 27 0.04 19.23 2.00
C LEU A 27 1.38 18.52 2.22
N PHE A 28 1.42 17.20 2.08
CA PHE A 28 2.67 16.45 2.11
C PHE A 28 3.62 16.87 0.99
N ILE A 29 3.16 16.94 -0.26
CA ILE A 29 3.98 17.36 -1.41
C ILE A 29 4.50 18.79 -1.23
N GLU A 30 3.75 19.66 -0.56
CA GLU A 30 4.16 21.02 -0.23
C GLU A 30 5.13 21.08 0.98
N SER A 31 5.19 20.02 1.80
CA SER A 31 6.11 19.90 2.94
C SER A 31 7.57 19.73 2.50
N GLN A 32 8.50 19.94 3.43
CA GLN A 32 9.92 19.74 3.15
C GLN A 32 10.23 18.28 2.83
N GLU A 33 9.67 17.36 3.62
CA GLU A 33 9.85 15.92 3.47
C GLU A 33 9.27 15.41 2.14
N GLY A 34 8.10 15.91 1.73
CA GLY A 34 7.51 15.52 0.44
C GLY A 34 8.31 16.03 -0.76
N LYS A 35 8.82 17.27 -0.69
CA LYS A 35 9.74 17.80 -1.72
C LYS A 35 11.02 16.98 -1.81
N GLU A 36 11.63 16.65 -0.68
CA GLU A 36 12.82 15.81 -0.62
C GLU A 36 12.56 14.42 -1.22
N LEU A 37 11.42 13.80 -0.87
CA LEU A 37 11.03 12.52 -1.46
C LEU A 37 10.86 12.65 -2.98
N LEU A 38 10.15 13.66 -3.48
CA LEU A 38 9.97 13.85 -4.92
C LEU A 38 11.28 14.07 -5.67
N LEU A 39 12.19 14.87 -5.13
CA LEU A 39 13.52 15.09 -5.71
C LEU A 39 14.33 13.79 -5.76
N HIS A 40 14.28 13.02 -4.67
CA HIS A 40 14.93 11.71 -4.62
C HIS A 40 14.34 10.73 -5.65
N LEU A 41 13.01 10.66 -5.77
CA LEU A 41 12.35 9.84 -6.80
C LEU A 41 12.76 10.27 -8.22
N ALA A 42 12.82 11.58 -8.48
CA ALA A 42 13.28 12.11 -9.76
C ALA A 42 14.74 11.74 -10.06
N GLU A 43 15.62 11.79 -9.06
CA GLU A 43 17.02 11.36 -9.20
C GLU A 43 17.14 9.85 -9.48
N VAL A 44 16.39 9.02 -8.76
CA VAL A 44 16.35 7.57 -8.99
C VAL A 44 15.94 7.27 -10.43
N CYS A 45 14.89 7.93 -10.93
CA CYS A 45 14.43 7.79 -12.31
C CYS A 45 15.48 8.22 -13.33
N ALA A 46 16.08 9.39 -13.15
CA ALA A 46 17.08 9.92 -14.08
C ALA A 46 18.31 9.02 -14.21
N ARG A 47 18.63 8.26 -13.16
CA ARG A 47 19.78 7.33 -13.12
C ARG A 47 19.40 5.87 -13.41
N TYR A 48 18.12 5.58 -13.60
CA TYR A 48 17.64 4.22 -13.75
C TYR A 48 18.14 3.58 -15.05
N LYS A 49 18.71 2.38 -14.95
CA LYS A 49 19.27 1.64 -16.10
C LYS A 49 18.50 0.35 -16.43
N GLY A 50 17.37 0.12 -15.76
CA GLY A 50 16.53 -1.06 -15.98
C GLY A 50 15.42 -0.82 -17.01
N GLN A 51 14.43 -1.70 -17.01
CA GLN A 51 13.28 -1.60 -17.91
C GLN A 51 12.30 -0.53 -17.40
N LEU A 52 11.93 0.44 -18.24
CA LEU A 52 11.01 1.52 -17.88
C LEU A 52 9.71 1.08 -17.19
N PRO A 53 9.04 -0.02 -17.61
CA PRO A 53 7.85 -0.50 -16.92
C PRO A 53 8.06 -0.82 -15.43
N VAL A 54 9.28 -1.22 -15.05
CA VAL A 54 9.61 -1.48 -13.65
C VAL A 54 9.64 -0.18 -12.85
N ILE A 55 10.31 0.86 -13.35
CA ILE A 55 10.38 2.13 -12.61
C ILE A 55 9.01 2.83 -12.57
N GLU A 56 8.20 2.71 -13.62
CA GLU A 56 6.81 3.21 -13.64
C GLU A 56 5.97 2.58 -12.51
N GLN A 57 6.03 1.26 -12.36
CA GLN A 57 5.32 0.55 -11.30
C GLN A 57 5.84 0.94 -9.91
N VAL A 58 7.16 1.07 -9.78
CA VAL A 58 7.84 1.47 -8.55
C VAL A 58 7.40 2.88 -8.14
N LEU A 59 7.38 3.86 -9.05
CA LEU A 59 6.90 5.21 -8.75
C LEU A 59 5.42 5.24 -8.39
N GLY A 60 4.59 4.56 -9.18
CA GLY A 60 3.15 4.46 -8.93
C GLY A 60 2.85 3.87 -7.55
N SER A 61 3.67 2.92 -7.09
CA SER A 61 3.51 2.34 -5.76
C SER A 61 3.73 3.34 -4.62
N VAL A 62 4.61 4.35 -4.78
CA VAL A 62 4.81 5.38 -3.75
C VAL A 62 3.56 6.26 -3.63
N ILE A 63 2.99 6.67 -4.75
CA ILE A 63 1.76 7.46 -4.78
C ILE A 63 0.61 6.67 -4.13
N LEU A 64 0.44 5.41 -4.51
CA LEU A 64 -0.56 4.54 -3.91
C LEU A 64 -0.30 4.31 -2.42
N GLY A 65 0.95 4.18 -1.99
CA GLY A 65 1.33 4.06 -0.59
C GLY A 65 0.97 5.29 0.22
N ARG A 66 1.19 6.49 -0.31
CA ARG A 66 0.81 7.75 0.35
C ARG A 66 -0.71 7.90 0.47
N LEU A 67 -1.46 7.46 -0.53
CA LEU A 67 -2.91 7.60 -0.57
C LEU A 67 -3.66 6.49 0.19
N TYR A 68 -3.21 5.24 0.12
CA TYR A 68 -3.88 4.06 0.69
C TYR A 68 -3.16 3.49 1.92
N GLY A 69 -1.96 3.96 2.21
CA GLY A 69 -1.11 3.43 3.26
C GLY A 69 -0.33 2.17 2.85
N TRP A 70 0.78 1.95 3.54
CA TRP A 70 1.73 0.89 3.22
C TRP A 70 1.18 -0.52 3.49
N ARG A 71 0.18 -0.67 4.37
CA ARG A 71 -0.48 -1.96 4.58
C ARG A 71 -1.25 -2.43 3.35
N VAL A 72 -1.89 -1.52 2.62
CA VAL A 72 -2.56 -1.88 1.36
C VAL A 72 -1.52 -2.33 0.34
N LEU A 73 -0.40 -1.62 0.22
CA LEU A 73 0.71 -2.04 -0.63
C LEU A 73 1.23 -3.45 -0.28
N ARG A 74 1.31 -3.81 1.02
CA ARG A 74 1.70 -5.17 1.46
C ARG A 74 0.73 -6.27 1.07
N LEU A 75 -0.53 -5.94 0.78
CA LEU A 75 -1.54 -6.88 0.32
C LEU A 75 -1.51 -7.03 -1.20
N VAL A 76 -1.22 -5.93 -1.91
CA VAL A 76 -1.21 -5.89 -3.38
C VAL A 76 0.12 -6.42 -3.94
N HIS A 77 1.22 -6.23 -3.23
CA HIS A 77 2.54 -6.70 -3.63
C HIS A 77 3.01 -7.87 -2.78
N GLY A 78 3.46 -8.93 -3.46
CA GLY A 78 4.20 -10.01 -2.80
C GLY A 78 5.50 -9.50 -2.17
N THR A 79 6.03 -10.24 -1.18
CA THR A 79 7.24 -9.85 -0.43
C THR A 79 8.44 -9.58 -1.35
N THR A 80 8.61 -10.38 -2.41
CA THR A 80 9.68 -10.18 -3.39
C THR A 80 9.56 -8.84 -4.13
N THR A 81 8.36 -8.51 -4.61
CA THR A 81 8.08 -7.24 -5.31
C THR A 81 8.26 -6.05 -4.39
N TRP A 82 7.74 -6.14 -3.16
CA TRP A 82 7.94 -5.14 -2.12
C TRP A 82 9.42 -4.81 -1.90
N ASN A 83 10.21 -5.85 -1.61
CA ASN A 83 11.64 -5.69 -1.32
C ASN A 83 12.41 -5.17 -2.53
N LYS A 84 12.03 -5.61 -3.73
CA LYS A 84 12.59 -5.09 -4.97
C LYS A 84 12.33 -3.59 -5.09
N TYR A 85 11.09 -3.14 -4.87
CA TYR A 85 10.74 -1.73 -5.05
C TYR A 85 11.44 -0.83 -4.03
N GLU A 86 11.48 -1.23 -2.75
CA GLU A 86 12.26 -0.51 -1.73
C GLU A 86 13.75 -0.43 -2.08
N LYS A 87 14.31 -1.49 -2.66
CA LYS A 87 15.71 -1.50 -3.11
C LYS A 87 15.97 -0.55 -4.28
N GLU A 88 15.10 -0.55 -5.29
CA GLU A 88 15.22 0.37 -6.44
C GLU A 88 15.11 1.83 -5.98
N LEU A 89 14.18 2.11 -5.06
CA LEU A 89 13.96 3.44 -4.52
C LEU A 89 14.95 3.83 -3.43
N LYS A 90 15.64 2.89 -2.77
CA LYS A 90 16.43 3.16 -1.56
C LYS A 90 15.63 3.88 -0.46
N ILE A 91 14.37 3.46 -0.26
CA ILE A 91 13.49 3.96 0.81
C ILE A 91 12.84 2.79 1.55
N SER A 92 12.24 3.08 2.70
CA SER A 92 11.29 2.19 3.37
C SER A 92 9.89 2.78 3.23
N TYR A 93 8.92 2.03 2.68
CA TYR A 93 7.53 2.49 2.59
C TYR A 93 6.93 2.76 3.97
N LYS A 94 7.43 2.09 5.02
CA LYS A 94 6.94 2.31 6.38
C LYS A 94 7.39 3.66 6.95
N ASP A 95 8.45 4.22 6.38
CA ASP A 95 9.02 5.49 6.83
C ASP A 95 8.37 6.65 6.05
N VAL A 96 8.03 6.39 4.78
CA VAL A 96 7.48 7.41 3.88
C VAL A 96 5.98 7.31 3.66
N CYS A 97 5.26 6.34 4.22
CA CYS A 97 3.81 6.22 4.07
C CYS A 97 3.16 5.89 5.40
N GLU A 98 1.92 6.35 5.58
CA GLU A 98 1.13 5.97 6.74
C GLU A 98 0.79 4.47 6.70
N PRO A 99 0.58 3.81 7.85
CA PRO A 99 0.12 2.42 7.87
C PRO A 99 -1.19 2.19 7.12
N SER A 100 -2.12 3.14 7.22
CA SER A 100 -3.42 3.14 6.57
C SER A 100 -3.99 4.56 6.59
N THR A 101 -4.88 4.86 5.66
CA THR A 101 -5.57 6.14 5.48
C THR A 101 -7.09 5.92 5.50
N LYS A 102 -7.88 6.99 5.40
CA LYS A 102 -9.35 6.87 5.34
C LYS A 102 -9.83 6.05 4.15
N ILE A 103 -9.08 6.08 3.05
CA ILE A 103 -9.43 5.35 1.82
C ILE A 103 -8.83 3.94 1.74
N SER A 104 -8.04 3.47 2.72
CA SER A 104 -7.50 2.09 2.70
C SER A 104 -8.59 1.03 2.56
N ARG A 105 -9.76 1.27 3.18
CA ARG A 105 -10.91 0.35 3.17
C ARG A 105 -11.58 0.20 1.79
N ARG A 106 -11.21 1.01 0.79
CA ARG A 106 -11.58 0.75 -0.62
C ARG A 106 -10.97 -0.54 -1.15
N ASN A 107 -9.82 -0.96 -0.60
CA ASN A 107 -9.22 -2.22 -0.96
C ASN A 107 -9.93 -3.38 -0.24
N ILE A 108 -10.52 -4.29 -1.01
CA ILE A 108 -11.28 -5.43 -0.49
C ILE A 108 -10.41 -6.31 0.42
N GLY A 109 -9.18 -6.60 0.01
CA GLY A 109 -8.23 -7.40 0.78
C GLY A 109 -7.90 -6.75 2.13
N TYR A 110 -7.77 -5.42 2.16
CA TYR A 110 -7.49 -4.68 3.39
C TYR A 110 -8.64 -4.76 4.38
N ARG A 111 -9.90 -4.65 3.93
CA ARG A 111 -11.07 -4.84 4.79
C ARG A 111 -11.11 -6.22 5.42
N VAL A 112 -10.91 -7.26 4.60
CA VAL A 112 -10.89 -8.65 5.09
C VAL A 112 -9.76 -8.83 6.11
N ALA A 113 -8.58 -8.27 5.84
CA ALA A 113 -7.45 -8.31 6.76
C ALA A 113 -7.73 -7.58 8.10
N GLU A 114 -8.45 -6.45 8.06
CA GLU A 114 -8.86 -5.68 9.24
C GLU A 114 -9.89 -6.45 10.08
N GLU A 115 -10.93 -7.00 9.43
CA GLU A 115 -11.96 -7.82 10.08
C GLU A 115 -11.39 -9.07 10.75
N TRP A 116 -10.33 -9.65 10.17
CA TRP A 116 -9.69 -10.85 10.72
C TRP A 116 -8.79 -10.56 11.93
N GLY A 117 -8.44 -9.29 12.20
CA GLY A 117 -7.72 -8.76 13.37
C GLY A 117 -6.29 -9.28 13.56
N LYS A 118 -6.10 -10.60 13.49
CA LYS A 118 -4.87 -11.38 13.63
C LYS A 118 -4.08 -11.49 12.33
N PHE A 119 -4.59 -10.99 11.20
CA PHE A 119 -3.90 -11.08 9.90
C PHE A 119 -2.50 -10.47 9.97
N TRP A 120 -2.36 -9.27 10.53
CA TRP A 120 -1.07 -8.60 10.66
C TRP A 120 -0.13 -9.30 11.64
N ASP A 121 -0.66 -10.00 12.64
CA ASP A 121 0.15 -10.82 13.56
C ASP A 121 0.69 -12.07 12.87
N VAL A 122 -0.10 -12.70 11.99
CA VAL A 122 0.38 -13.79 11.14
C VAL A 122 1.45 -13.30 10.16
N VAL A 123 1.23 -12.16 9.51
CA VAL A 123 2.23 -11.55 8.60
C VAL A 123 3.52 -11.17 9.32
N LYS A 124 3.43 -10.70 10.58
CA LYS A 124 4.59 -10.40 11.45
C LYS A 124 5.17 -11.63 12.13
N ASN A 125 4.68 -12.83 11.81
CA ASN A 125 5.10 -14.10 12.41
C ASN A 125 4.96 -14.16 13.95
N ARG A 126 4.06 -13.33 14.51
CA ARG A 126 3.69 -13.29 15.93
C ARG A 126 2.70 -14.39 16.30
N LEU A 127 1.99 -14.93 15.31
CA LEU A 127 1.16 -16.11 15.42
C LEU A 127 1.73 -17.21 14.52
N LYS A 128 2.05 -18.36 15.11
CA LYS A 128 2.55 -19.54 14.39
C LYS A 128 1.35 -20.25 13.76
N VAL A 129 1.32 -20.35 12.43
CA VAL A 129 0.29 -21.14 11.72
C VAL A 129 0.80 -22.56 11.61
N GLU A 130 0.11 -23.49 12.28
CA GLU A 130 0.57 -24.89 12.42
C GLU A 130 0.59 -25.67 11.09
N ARG A 131 -0.26 -25.30 10.12
CA ARG A 131 -0.40 -25.97 8.80
C ARG A 131 0.14 -25.13 7.65
N LYS A 132 1.39 -24.69 7.72
CA LYS A 132 2.01 -23.87 6.65
C LYS A 132 2.48 -24.70 5.46
N THR A 133 2.79 -25.99 5.67
CA THR A 133 3.39 -26.94 4.72
C THR A 133 2.40 -27.78 3.91
N GLU A 134 1.09 -27.64 4.14
CA GLU A 134 0.06 -28.43 3.45
C GLU A 134 -0.49 -27.74 2.17
N LEU A 135 0.02 -26.56 1.84
CA LEU A 135 -0.48 -25.70 0.76
C LEU A 135 0.57 -25.38 -0.33
N ASP A 136 1.70 -26.09 -0.34
CA ASP A 136 2.74 -25.98 -1.36
C ASP A 136 2.39 -26.79 -2.63
#